data_AF-A0A5K1D704-F1
#
_entry.id   AF-A0A5K1D704-F1
#
_cell.length_a   1.000
_cell.length_b   1.000
_cell.length_c   1.000
_cell.angle_alpha   90.00
_cell.angle_beta   90.00
_cell.angle_gamma   90.00
#
_symmetry.space_group_name_H-M   'P 1'
#
loop_
_entity.id
_entity.type
_entity.pdbx_description
1 polymer ?
#
loop_
_entity_poly.entity_id
_entity_poly.type
_entity_poly.pdbx_seq_one_letter_code
_entity_poly.pdbx_strand_id
1 'polypeptide(L)'
;IVQNIQDAPFLVCLYSSTKGAAMRLERELVGAEERNWSKMKSSLREKGPDGIILVEELKEINKEAEDSTSKCSKLWGLLIQGKGIDIGACYILKTTRICSALGLCTHFCLIRAQCYGDTAEVQLRNSWLNMEF
;
A
#
# COMPACT_ATOMS: atom_id res chain seq x y z
N ILE A 1 -0.15 -4.19 7.78
CA ILE A 1 0.12 -3.09 6.81
C ILE A 1 -0.16 -1.74 7.47
N VAL A 2 -1.42 -1.41 7.77
CA VAL A 2 -1.81 -0.09 8.34
C VAL A 2 -1.00 0.32 9.57
N GLN A 3 -0.79 -0.59 10.54
CA GLN A 3 -0.04 -0.31 11.77
C GLN A 3 1.41 0.14 11.51
N ASN A 4 2.01 -0.30 10.41
CA ASN A 4 3.41 -0.07 10.09
C ASN A 4 3.59 0.76 8.83
N ILE A 5 2.52 1.42 8.35
CA ILE A 5 2.52 2.04 7.02
C ILE A 5 3.53 3.19 6.91
N GLN A 6 3.87 3.82 8.05
CA GLN A 6 4.86 4.90 8.11
C GLN A 6 6.29 4.41 7.88
N ASP A 7 6.55 3.10 7.98
CA ASP A 7 7.86 2.50 7.72
C ASP A 7 8.06 2.19 6.23
N ALA A 8 7.13 2.59 5.35
CA ALA A 8 7.24 2.36 3.92
C ALA A 8 8.45 3.12 3.33
N PRO A 9 9.13 2.55 2.32
CA PRO A 9 8.72 1.36 1.57
C PRO A 9 9.09 0.04 2.26
N PHE A 10 8.17 -0.93 2.22
CA PHE A 10 8.42 -2.28 2.72
C PHE A 10 7.72 -3.35 1.88
N LEU A 11 8.26 -4.56 1.96
CA LEU A 11 7.71 -5.77 1.38
C LEU A 11 7.17 -6.68 2.49
N VAL A 12 6.01 -7.29 2.26
CA VAL A 12 5.44 -8.32 3.12
C VAL A 12 5.39 -9.63 2.35
N CYS A 13 6.08 -10.65 2.85
CA CYS A 13 6.02 -12.02 2.34
C CYS A 13 4.97 -12.81 3.12
N LEU A 14 4.11 -13.51 2.39
CA LEU A 14 3.03 -14.36 2.90
C LEU A 14 3.43 -15.82 2.71
N TYR A 15 3.33 -16.62 3.76
CA TYR A 15 3.57 -18.07 3.70
C TYR A 15 2.34 -18.79 4.25
N SER A 16 1.74 -19.62 3.40
CA SER A 16 0.60 -20.47 3.73
C SER A 16 1.04 -21.58 4.68
N SER A 17 0.24 -21.84 5.70
CA SER A 17 0.47 -22.98 6.59
C SER A 17 -0.36 -24.18 6.10
N THR A 18 0.30 -25.32 5.88
CA THR A 18 -0.33 -26.54 5.37
C THR A 18 -1.23 -27.26 6.38
N LYS A 19 -1.30 -26.78 7.64
CA LYS A 19 -1.98 -27.49 8.75
C LYS A 19 -3.10 -26.67 9.43
N GLY A 20 -3.79 -25.81 8.68
CA GLY A 20 -4.90 -25.00 9.23
C GLY A 20 -4.47 -23.94 10.25
N ALA A 21 -3.17 -23.68 10.38
CA ALA A 21 -2.65 -22.62 11.24
C ALA A 21 -2.70 -21.26 10.53
N ALA A 22 -2.65 -20.20 11.34
CA ALA A 22 -2.59 -18.83 10.84
C ALA A 22 -1.42 -18.64 9.86
N MET A 23 -1.68 -17.89 8.79
CA MET A 23 -0.69 -17.52 7.78
C MET A 23 0.50 -16.79 8.42
N ARG A 24 1.73 -17.17 8.05
CA ARG A 24 2.94 -16.48 8.51
C ARG A 24 3.20 -15.27 7.63
N LEU A 25 3.40 -14.13 8.28
CA LEU A 25 3.73 -12.85 7.63
C LEU A 25 5.15 -12.47 8.02
N GLU A 26 5.99 -12.19 7.02
CA GLU A 26 7.33 -11.62 7.23
C GLU A 26 7.41 -10.27 6.55
N ARG A 27 7.92 -9.26 7.26
CA ARG A 27 8.12 -7.93 6.71
C ARG A 27 9.59 -7.65 6.53
N GLU A 28 9.94 -7.10 5.38
CA GLU A 28 11.29 -6.66 5.03
C GLU A 28 11.23 -5.18 4.61
N LEU A 29 12.06 -4.34 5.23
CA LEU A 29 12.21 -2.95 4.80
C LEU A 29 12.92 -2.90 3.44
N VAL A 30 12.45 -2.03 2.56
CA VAL A 30 13.06 -1.84 1.25
C VAL A 30 13.84 -0.53 1.30
N GLY A 31 15.14 -0.56 0.99
CA GLY A 31 15.94 0.67 0.92
C GLY A 31 15.38 1.63 -0.13
N ALA A 32 15.12 2.87 0.25
CA ALA A 32 14.52 3.89 -0.62
C ALA A 32 15.49 4.42 -1.70
N GLU A 33 16.80 4.40 -1.44
CA GLU A 33 17.80 5.07 -2.29
C GLU A 33 18.55 4.12 -3.25
N GLU A 34 18.66 2.84 -2.93
CA GLU A 34 19.27 1.82 -3.80
C GLU A 34 18.38 0.59 -3.89
N ARG A 35 17.35 0.70 -4.73
CA ARG A 35 16.43 -0.41 -5.00
C ARG A 35 17.11 -1.47 -5.85
N ASN A 36 17.95 -2.31 -5.25
CA ASN A 36 18.57 -3.43 -5.95
C ASN A 36 17.53 -4.54 -6.17
N TRP A 37 16.68 -4.33 -7.17
CA TRP A 37 15.59 -5.22 -7.54
C TRP A 37 16.06 -6.62 -7.90
N SER A 38 17.27 -6.73 -8.45
CA SER A 38 17.89 -8.02 -8.76
C SER A 38 18.16 -8.82 -7.50
N LYS A 39 18.79 -8.21 -6.48
CA LYS A 39 19.05 -8.87 -5.19
C LYS A 39 17.76 -9.26 -4.48
N MET A 40 16.77 -8.38 -4.48
CA MET A 40 15.47 -8.64 -3.85
C MET A 40 14.73 -9.78 -4.56
N LYS A 41 14.72 -9.81 -5.90
CA LYS A 41 14.15 -10.92 -6.68
C LYS A 41 14.85 -12.23 -6.40
N SER A 42 16.18 -12.25 -6.27
CA SER A 42 16.93 -13.46 -5.92
C SER A 42 16.54 -13.96 -4.53
N SER A 43 16.50 -13.07 -3.54
CA SER A 43 16.09 -13.44 -2.18
C SER A 43 14.64 -13.96 -2.12
N LEU A 44 13.72 -13.38 -2.90
CA LEU A 44 12.35 -13.87 -2.99
C LEU A 44 12.25 -15.25 -3.64
N ARG A 45 13.07 -15.54 -4.64
CA ARG A 45 13.14 -16.89 -5.23
C ARG A 45 13.66 -17.92 -4.22
N GLU A 46 14.66 -17.55 -3.42
CA GLU A 46 15.21 -18.41 -2.36
C GLU A 46 14.21 -18.65 -1.24
N LYS A 47 13.52 -17.59 -0.77
CA LYS A 47 12.50 -17.67 0.29
C LYS A 47 11.23 -18.41 -0.16
N GLY A 48 10.88 -18.31 -1.45
CA GLY A 48 9.73 -18.97 -2.05
C GLY A 48 8.37 -18.64 -1.40
N PRO A 49 8.01 -17.37 -1.14
CA PRO A 49 6.74 -17.02 -0.51
C PRO A 49 5.55 -17.37 -1.40
N ASP A 50 4.40 -17.61 -0.77
CA ASP A 50 3.13 -17.88 -1.44
C ASP A 50 2.43 -16.59 -1.90
N GLY A 51 2.86 -15.45 -1.38
CA GLY A 51 2.46 -14.15 -1.90
C GLY A 51 3.36 -13.03 -1.39
N ILE A 52 3.31 -11.90 -2.09
CA ILE A 52 4.03 -10.68 -1.72
C ILE A 52 3.10 -9.47 -1.76
N ILE A 53 3.32 -8.53 -0.85
CA ILE A 53 2.70 -7.21 -0.84
C ILE A 53 3.79 -6.16 -0.73
N LEU A 54 3.97 -5.36 -1.77
CA LEU A 54 4.85 -4.20 -1.74
C LEU A 54 4.02 -2.96 -1.40
N VAL A 55 4.50 -2.15 -0.45
CA VAL A 55 3.84 -0.92 -0.02
C VAL A 55 4.80 0.25 -0.17
N GLU A 56 4.37 1.31 -0.85
CA GLU A 56 5.14 2.55 -1.06
C GLU A 56 4.27 3.79 -0.88
N GLU A 57 4.85 4.89 -0.40
CA GLU A 57 4.18 6.19 -0.40
C GLU A 57 4.13 6.75 -1.83
N LEU A 58 2.94 7.13 -2.31
CA LEU A 58 2.77 7.78 -3.60
C LEU A 58 2.99 9.28 -3.39
N LYS A 59 4.09 9.82 -3.91
CA LYS A 59 4.33 11.26 -3.92
C LYS A 59 3.46 11.88 -5.03
N GLU A 60 2.43 12.63 -4.67
CA GLU A 60 1.70 13.43 -5.66
C GLU A 60 2.60 14.55 -6.19
N ILE A 61 2.58 14.77 -7.51
CA ILE A 61 3.45 15.72 -8.20
C ILE A 61 2.97 17.18 -8.01
N ASN A 62 1.78 17.42 -7.46
CA ASN A 62 1.23 18.77 -7.36
C ASN A 62 1.16 19.24 -5.91
N LYS A 63 2.15 20.07 -5.55
CA LYS A 63 2.07 20.96 -4.39
C LYS A 63 1.07 22.06 -4.69
N GLU A 64 -0.12 21.98 -4.12
CA GLU A 64 -0.83 23.18 -3.73
C GLU A 64 -0.76 23.28 -2.21
N ALA A 65 -0.20 24.40 -1.77
CA ALA A 65 0.03 24.70 -0.39
C ALA A 65 -1.32 24.91 0.30
N GLU A 66 -1.69 24.01 1.21
CA GLU A 66 -2.82 24.24 2.11
C GLU A 66 -2.35 24.27 3.56
N ASP A 67 -2.36 25.51 4.04
CA ASP A 67 -2.83 26.03 5.31
C ASP A 67 -2.77 25.13 6.55
N SER A 68 -2.17 25.72 7.59
CA SER A 68 -2.01 25.19 8.92
C SER A 68 -3.35 24.95 9.61
N THR A 69 -3.99 23.78 9.42
CA THR A 69 -4.91 23.19 10.41
C THR A 69 -5.21 21.69 10.21
N SER A 70 -4.74 20.88 11.18
CA SER A 70 -5.31 19.60 11.68
C SER A 70 -5.50 18.35 10.79
N LYS A 71 -5.36 18.42 9.46
CA LYS A 71 -5.54 17.25 8.57
C LYS A 71 -4.26 16.92 7.80
N CYS A 72 -3.80 15.68 7.91
CA CYS A 72 -2.66 15.17 7.14
C CYS A 72 -3.12 13.93 6.36
N SER A 73 -3.17 14.04 5.03
CA SER A 73 -3.52 12.91 4.16
C SER A 73 -2.30 12.43 3.40
N LYS A 74 -2.18 11.10 3.24
CA LYS A 74 -1.12 10.44 2.47
C LYS A 74 -1.73 9.37 1.58
N LEU A 75 -1.13 9.18 0.41
CA LEU A 75 -1.47 8.11 -0.51
C LEU A 75 -0.38 7.04 -0.50
N TRP A 76 -0.82 5.78 -0.60
CA TRP A 76 0.05 4.62 -0.60
C TRP A 76 -0.34 3.70 -1.74
N GLY A 77 0.67 3.23 -2.47
CA GLY A 77 0.52 2.22 -3.51
C GLY A 77 0.79 0.85 -2.91
N LEU A 78 -0.11 -0.09 -3.16
CA LEU A 78 0.06 -1.48 -2.75
C LEU A 78 0.05 -2.36 -4.00
N LEU A 79 1.13 -3.11 -4.22
CA LEU A 79 1.21 -4.13 -5.27
C LEU A 79 1.16 -5.51 -4.61
N ILE A 80 0.19 -6.32 -5.01
CA ILE A 80 -0.05 -7.65 -4.47
C ILE A 80 0.14 -8.69 -5.57
N GLN A 81 0.91 -9.73 -5.29
CA GLN A 81 1.11 -10.86 -6.20
C GLN A 81 1.12 -12.18 -5.42
N GLY A 82 0.29 -13.13 -5.85
CA GLY A 82 0.27 -14.49 -5.31
C GLY A 82 1.08 -15.46 -6.16
N LYS A 83 1.61 -16.51 -5.53
CA LYS A 83 2.30 -17.61 -6.21
C LYS A 83 1.31 -18.40 -7.07
N GLY A 84 1.66 -18.64 -8.33
CA GLY A 84 0.79 -19.33 -9.29
C GLY A 84 -0.38 -18.47 -9.79
N ILE A 85 -0.41 -17.17 -9.46
CA ILE A 85 -1.38 -16.22 -9.99
C ILE A 85 -0.66 -15.32 -10.99
N ASP A 86 -1.04 -15.41 -12.26
CA ASP A 86 -0.42 -14.64 -13.35
C ASP A 86 -0.76 -13.15 -13.31
N ILE A 87 -1.86 -12.77 -12.65
CA ILE A 87 -2.35 -11.39 -12.59
C ILE A 87 -2.17 -10.84 -11.17
N GLY A 88 -1.22 -9.92 -11.01
CA GLY A 88 -1.10 -9.10 -9.80
C GLY A 88 -2.27 -8.11 -9.67
N ALA A 89 -2.48 -7.60 -8.46
CA ALA A 89 -3.46 -6.55 -8.20
C ALA A 89 -2.78 -5.34 -7.56
N CYS A 90 -3.12 -4.16 -8.05
CA CYS A 90 -2.69 -2.89 -7.47
C CYS A 90 -3.84 -2.26 -6.68
N TYR A 91 -3.51 -1.63 -5.57
CA TYR A 91 -4.46 -0.88 -4.76
C TYR A 91 -3.88 0.48 -4.40
N ILE A 92 -4.76 1.45 -4.21
CA ILE A 92 -4.44 2.75 -3.66
C ILE A 92 -5.08 2.83 -2.28
N LEU A 93 -4.28 3.14 -1.26
CA LEU A 93 -4.73 3.40 0.09
C LEU A 93 -4.56 4.88 0.39
N LYS A 94 -5.64 5.58 0.73
CA LYS A 94 -5.60 6.92 1.31
C LYS A 94 -5.70 6.82 2.82
N THR A 95 -4.72 7.38 3.53
CA THR A 95 -4.77 7.56 4.99
C THR A 95 -5.00 9.03 5.27
N THR A 96 -6.04 9.38 6.03
CA THR A 96 -6.30 10.77 6.46
C THR A 96 -6.31 10.80 7.98
N ARG A 97 -5.33 11.49 8.57
CA ARG A 97 -5.25 11.71 10.01
C ARG A 97 -5.90 13.03 10.36
N ILE A 98 -6.84 12.98 11.30
CA ILE A 98 -7.57 14.13 11.83
C ILE A 98 -7.20 14.25 13.31
N CYS A 99 -6.69 15.41 13.70
CA CYS A 99 -6.41 15.73 15.10
C CYS A 99 -7.48 16.69 15.64
N SER A 100 -8.10 16.34 16.76
CA SER A 100 -9.09 17.19 17.44
C SER A 100 -8.81 17.24 18.94
N ALA A 101 -9.44 18.18 19.66
CA ALA A 101 -9.35 18.26 21.11
C ALA A 101 -9.82 16.97 21.84
N LEU A 102 -10.64 16.14 21.17
CA LEU A 102 -11.17 14.88 21.72
C LEU A 102 -10.33 13.66 21.35
N GLY A 103 -9.25 13.83 20.57
CA GLY A 103 -8.32 12.76 20.23
C GLY A 103 -7.95 12.71 18.75
N LEU A 104 -7.32 11.59 18.39
CA LEU A 104 -6.76 11.32 17.06
C LEU A 104 -7.62 10.27 16.36
N CYS A 105 -8.12 10.60 15.17
CA CYS A 105 -8.78 9.65 14.29
C CYS A 105 -7.97 9.49 13.00
N THR A 106 -7.82 8.26 12.52
CA THR A 106 -7.25 8.00 11.20
C THR A 106 -8.27 7.28 10.35
N HIS A 107 -8.68 7.93 9.26
CA HIS A 107 -9.57 7.36 8.26
C HIS A 107 -8.75 6.65 7.17
N PHE A 108 -9.21 5.47 6.75
CA PHE A 108 -8.57 4.65 5.74
C PHE A 108 -9.55 4.40 4.59
N CYS A 109 -9.12 4.66 3.36
CA CYS A 109 -9.87 4.33 2.15
C CYS A 109 -8.98 3.51 1.22
N LEU A 110 -9.41 2.29 0.89
CA LEU A 110 -8.69 1.39 0.00
C LEU A 110 -9.53 1.18 -1.26
N ILE A 111 -8.91 1.38 -2.43
CA ILE A 111 -9.53 1.08 -3.72
C ILE A 111 -8.62 0.18 -4.54
N ARG A 112 -9.21 -0.64 -5.42
CA ARG A 112 -8.43 -1.36 -6.43
C ARG A 112 -8.05 -0.36 -7.53
N ALA A 113 -6.76 -0.28 -7.83
CA ALA A 113 -6.25 0.61 -8.85
C ALA A 113 -6.44 0.02 -10.25
N GLN A 114 -6.84 0.87 -11.18
CA GLN A 114 -6.70 0.64 -12.61
C GLN A 114 -5.29 1.14 -12.98
N CYS A 115 -4.39 0.22 -13.36
CA CYS A 115 -2.97 0.55 -13.59
C CYS A 115 -2.71 1.40 -14.85
N TYR A 116 -3.75 1.77 -15.60
CA TYR A 116 -3.66 2.49 -16.87
C TYR A 116 -4.64 3.68 -16.85
N GLY A 117 -4.20 4.81 -17.41
CA GLY A 117 -5.04 6.00 -17.60
C GLY A 117 -4.86 7.06 -16.50
N ASP A 118 -5.59 6.91 -15.40
CA ASP A 118 -5.83 7.99 -14.44
C ASP A 118 -4.82 8.04 -13.28
N THR A 119 -4.63 9.22 -12.67
CA THR A 119 -3.83 9.38 -11.43
C THR A 119 -4.52 8.72 -10.23
N ALA A 120 -3.75 8.42 -9.18
CA ALA A 120 -4.29 7.80 -7.97
C ALA A 120 -5.42 8.62 -7.32
N GLU A 121 -5.31 9.95 -7.35
CA GLU A 121 -6.34 10.87 -6.86
C GLU A 121 -7.63 10.78 -7.70
N VAL A 122 -7.51 10.80 -9.03
CA VAL A 122 -8.66 10.69 -9.93
C VAL A 122 -9.37 9.35 -9.74
N GLN A 123 -8.62 8.26 -9.62
CA GLN A 123 -9.17 6.93 -9.35
C GLN A 123 -9.90 6.89 -7.99
N LEU A 124 -9.35 7.53 -6.95
CA LEU A 124 -10.03 7.68 -5.67
C LEU A 124 -11.33 8.47 -5.81
N ARG A 125 -11.31 9.64 -6.46
CA ARG A 125 -12.51 10.46 -6.66
C ARG A 125 -13.59 9.70 -7.43
N ASN A 126 -13.23 9.05 -8.52
CA ASN A 126 -14.16 8.30 -9.37
C ASN A 126 -14.75 7.09 -8.63
N SER A 127 -13.97 6.44 -7.75
CA SER A 127 -14.48 5.32 -6.93
C SER A 127 -15.57 5.75 -5.94
N TRP A 128 -15.59 7.01 -5.52
CA TRP A 128 -16.60 7.54 -4.60
C TRP A 128 -17.85 8.02 -5.33
N LEU A 129 -17.70 8.58 -6.52
CA LEU A 129 -18.80 9.08 -7.35
C LEU A 129 -19.62 7.96 -8.02
N ASN A 130 -19.08 6.74 -8.08
CA ASN A 130 -19.76 5.56 -8.62
C ASN A 130 -20.60 4.79 -7.56
N MET A 131 -20.78 5.32 -6.35
CA MET A 131 -21.83 4.82 -5.46
C MET A 131 -23.16 5.41 -5.93
N GLU A 132 -23.77 4.79 -6.95
CA GLU A 132 -25.18 4.99 -7.26
C GLU A 132 -25.98 4.59 -6.01
N PHE A 133 -26.72 5.55 -5.44
CA PHE A 133 -27.73 5.34 -4.39
C PHE A 133 -29.07 4.95 -5.01
#